data_AF-A0A940D7R0-F1
#
_entry.id   AF-A0A940D7R0-F1
#
_cell.length_a   1.000
_cell.length_b   1.000
_cell.length_c   1.000
_cell.angle_alpha   90.00
_cell.angle_beta   90.00
_cell.angle_gamma   90.00
#
_symmetry.space_group_name_H-M   'P 1'
#
loop_
_entity.id
_entity.type
_entity.pdbx_description
1 polymer ?
#
loop_
_entity_poly.entity_id
_entity_poly.type
_entity_poly.pdbx_seq_one_letter_code
_entity_poly.pdbx_strand_id
1 'polypeptide(L)'
;MANLNRTSVISDTNFLEKENIVSKIQYIQELEIHSPYRAGSSTRSPERYWDKVRRVLDSIPPIYHHAALALFANVIYLPYDLLKNAWEFLGFEIRTYYNLNNKEIPKYCWISEFEQEEIRNDFLHLNKIEGRKDWARIISPGSLLEKLVWLLNNSSSHRIREDIQEIISKQYWILLADASLSGTSLSSEIKKLITVREILEPLFTVLPRIVVCCQIITETAIEKIKNSLSKEEFSHIDIRSAMYFDRKFSLANDSCILFYDKRTLEKVREFCRWVEEKFASKDPTLKDTRRVSGGDLAFGFNECAWTIVTYRNCPNDSAIPLWYESPETERDLFTPYYSGPFPYVKSRIVQRTSPDRGNLKILNNRRKDVIKALRG
;
A
#
# COMPACT_ATOMS: atom_id res chain seq x y z
N MET A 1 -19.51 -13.36 -26.28
CA MET A 1 -19.97 -14.77 -26.26
C MET A 1 -19.11 -15.73 -27.09
N ALA A 2 -18.56 -15.34 -28.25
CA ALA A 2 -17.81 -16.27 -29.11
C ALA A 2 -16.48 -16.84 -28.55
N ASN A 3 -15.90 -16.27 -27.48
CA ASN A 3 -14.64 -16.73 -26.89
C ASN A 3 -14.77 -17.67 -25.68
N LEU A 4 -16.00 -17.93 -25.21
CA LEU A 4 -16.25 -18.86 -24.08
C LEU A 4 -16.31 -20.33 -24.53
N ASN A 5 -16.69 -20.59 -25.78
CA ASN A 5 -17.00 -21.95 -26.27
C ASN A 5 -15.78 -22.75 -26.79
N ARG A 6 -14.55 -22.22 -26.74
CA ARG A 6 -13.37 -22.89 -27.33
C ARG A 6 -12.46 -23.61 -26.34
N THR A 7 -12.77 -23.58 -25.05
CA THR A 7 -12.03 -24.33 -24.02
C THR A 7 -13.00 -25.28 -23.33
N SER A 8 -12.76 -26.59 -23.45
CA SER A 8 -13.46 -27.69 -22.76
C SER A 8 -13.38 -27.64 -21.22
N VAL A 9 -12.92 -26.53 -20.67
CA VAL A 9 -12.48 -26.32 -19.29
C VAL A 9 -13.57 -25.63 -18.45
N ILE A 10 -14.57 -25.00 -19.09
CA ILE A 10 -15.60 -24.23 -18.41
C ILE A 10 -16.99 -24.77 -18.79
N SER A 11 -17.33 -25.97 -18.32
CA SER A 11 -18.60 -26.64 -18.64
C SER A 11 -19.71 -26.42 -17.61
N ASP A 12 -19.41 -25.89 -16.42
CA ASP A 12 -20.40 -25.63 -15.38
C ASP A 12 -20.99 -24.21 -15.53
N THR A 13 -21.96 -24.08 -16.45
CA THR A 13 -22.68 -22.83 -16.69
C THR A 13 -23.39 -22.31 -15.43
N ASN A 14 -23.87 -23.21 -14.57
CA ASN A 14 -24.55 -22.84 -13.32
C ASN A 14 -23.60 -22.12 -12.37
N PHE A 15 -22.36 -22.58 -12.24
CA PHE A 15 -21.35 -21.91 -11.43
C PHE A 15 -21.04 -20.50 -11.95
N LEU A 16 -20.80 -20.37 -13.27
CA LEU A 16 -20.47 -19.08 -13.89
C LEU A 16 -21.59 -18.04 -13.71
N GLU A 17 -22.84 -18.46 -13.87
CA GLU A 17 -24.01 -17.59 -13.71
C GLU A 17 -24.23 -17.21 -12.24
N LYS A 18 -24.17 -18.19 -11.34
CA LYS A 18 -24.41 -17.98 -9.89
C LYS A 18 -23.44 -16.98 -9.28
N GLU A 19 -22.16 -17.03 -9.66
CA GLU A 19 -21.14 -16.11 -9.14
C GLU A 19 -20.95 -14.85 -10.03
N ASN A 20 -21.69 -14.76 -11.14
CA ASN A 20 -21.58 -13.71 -12.17
C ASN A 20 -20.14 -13.52 -12.69
N ILE A 21 -19.43 -14.63 -12.91
CA ILE A 21 -18.00 -14.64 -13.22
C ILE A 21 -17.69 -13.89 -14.51
N VAL A 22 -18.44 -14.17 -15.58
CA VAL A 22 -18.16 -13.62 -16.92
C VAL A 22 -18.27 -12.10 -16.92
N SER A 23 -19.35 -11.54 -16.36
CA SER A 23 -19.57 -10.09 -16.34
C SER A 23 -18.52 -9.38 -15.48
N LYS A 24 -18.18 -9.96 -14.32
CA LYS A 24 -17.16 -9.40 -13.43
C LYS A 24 -15.77 -9.37 -14.07
N ILE A 25 -15.36 -10.46 -14.72
CA ILE A 25 -14.07 -10.49 -15.42
C ILE A 25 -14.07 -9.54 -16.62
N GLN A 26 -15.17 -9.45 -17.39
CA GLN A 26 -15.29 -8.47 -18.46
C GLN A 26 -15.16 -7.05 -17.93
N TYR A 27 -15.79 -6.74 -16.79
CA TYR A 27 -15.68 -5.42 -16.16
C TYR A 27 -14.24 -5.09 -15.78
N ILE A 28 -13.50 -6.02 -15.16
CA ILE A 28 -12.07 -5.82 -14.86
C ILE A 28 -11.26 -5.60 -16.15
N GLN A 29 -11.57 -6.35 -17.21
CA GLN A 29 -10.91 -6.16 -18.50
C GLN A 29 -11.14 -4.75 -19.07
N GLU A 30 -12.37 -4.23 -19.00
CA GLU A 30 -12.65 -2.85 -19.44
C GLU A 30 -11.88 -1.83 -18.59
N LEU A 31 -11.81 -2.01 -17.28
CA LEU A 31 -10.99 -1.15 -16.41
C LEU A 31 -9.51 -1.19 -16.78
N GLU A 32 -8.97 -2.38 -17.08
CA GLU A 32 -7.58 -2.54 -17.53
C GLU A 32 -7.32 -1.97 -18.93
N ILE A 33 -8.32 -1.89 -19.81
CA ILE A 33 -8.16 -1.23 -21.11
C ILE A 33 -7.93 0.28 -20.91
N HIS A 34 -8.66 0.90 -19.97
CA HIS A 34 -8.56 2.33 -19.70
C HIS A 34 -7.42 2.72 -18.76
N SER A 35 -7.10 1.84 -17.81
CA SER A 35 -6.05 2.05 -16.82
C SER A 35 -5.25 0.76 -16.66
N PRO A 36 -4.34 0.42 -17.59
CA PRO A 36 -3.66 -0.87 -17.59
C PRO A 36 -2.81 -1.09 -16.34
N TYR A 37 -2.84 -2.32 -15.82
CA TYR A 37 -1.92 -2.72 -14.77
C TYR A 37 -0.47 -2.60 -15.26
N ARG A 38 0.33 -1.75 -14.61
CA ARG A 38 1.76 -1.51 -14.93
C ARG A 38 2.01 -0.96 -16.35
N ALA A 39 1.18 -0.03 -16.83
CA ALA A 39 1.30 0.60 -18.15
C ALA A 39 2.69 1.18 -18.52
N GLY A 40 3.59 1.42 -17.55
CA GLY A 40 4.92 2.03 -17.77
C GLY A 40 6.11 1.09 -17.99
N SER A 41 5.97 -0.25 -17.87
CA SER A 41 7.13 -1.16 -17.82
C SER A 41 7.43 -1.99 -19.07
N SER A 42 6.63 -1.91 -20.15
CA SER A 42 6.92 -2.66 -21.39
C SER A 42 6.42 -1.98 -22.66
N THR A 43 7.24 -2.00 -23.70
CA THR A 43 6.93 -1.59 -25.09
C THR A 43 5.97 -2.55 -25.82
N ARG A 44 5.45 -3.58 -25.13
CA ARG A 44 4.45 -4.51 -25.68
C ARG A 44 3.06 -4.02 -25.33
N SER A 45 2.13 -4.14 -26.29
CA SER A 45 0.71 -3.92 -26.04
C SER A 45 0.29 -4.68 -24.78
N PRO A 46 -0.44 -4.05 -23.84
CA PRO A 46 -0.84 -4.69 -22.61
C PRO A 46 -1.65 -5.95 -22.94
N GLU A 47 -1.24 -7.08 -22.36
CA GLU A 47 -1.98 -8.33 -22.45
C GLU A 47 -3.38 -8.13 -21.86
N ARG A 48 -4.41 -8.64 -22.55
CA ARG A 48 -5.78 -8.52 -22.07
C ARG A 48 -5.95 -9.31 -20.79
N TYR A 49 -6.78 -8.81 -19.87
CA TYR A 49 -7.01 -9.46 -18.58
C TYR A 49 -7.45 -10.93 -18.73
N TRP A 50 -8.30 -11.25 -19.71
CA TRP A 50 -8.71 -12.63 -19.98
C TRP A 50 -7.55 -13.56 -20.36
N ASP A 51 -6.55 -13.05 -21.08
CA ASP A 51 -5.39 -13.85 -21.48
C ASP A 51 -4.49 -14.14 -20.27
N LYS A 52 -4.37 -13.18 -19.33
CA LYS A 52 -3.72 -13.39 -18.04
C LYS A 52 -4.43 -14.48 -17.22
N VAL A 53 -5.75 -14.41 -17.13
CA VAL A 53 -6.57 -15.42 -16.43
C VAL A 53 -6.39 -16.80 -17.08
N ARG A 54 -6.48 -16.89 -18.40
CA ARG A 54 -6.30 -18.16 -19.13
C ARG A 54 -4.93 -18.78 -18.85
N ARG A 55 -3.85 -17.98 -18.92
CA ARG A 55 -2.49 -18.43 -18.59
C ARG A 55 -2.43 -19.05 -17.20
N VAL A 56 -3.08 -18.44 -16.21
CA VAL A 56 -3.13 -19.00 -14.85
C VAL A 56 -3.88 -20.32 -14.84
N LEU A 57 -5.06 -20.42 -15.47
CA LEU A 57 -5.84 -21.66 -15.52
C LEU A 57 -5.06 -22.81 -16.17
N ASP A 58 -4.29 -22.53 -17.22
CA ASP A 58 -3.44 -23.52 -17.90
C ASP A 58 -2.29 -24.01 -17.02
N SER A 59 -1.92 -23.25 -15.98
CA SER A 59 -0.83 -23.57 -15.05
C SER A 59 -1.24 -24.31 -13.78
N ILE A 60 -2.55 -24.52 -13.56
CA ILE A 60 -3.08 -25.11 -12.32
C ILE A 60 -3.98 -26.33 -12.60
N PRO A 61 -4.11 -27.28 -11.64
CA PRO A 61 -4.97 -28.43 -11.77
C PRO A 61 -6.45 -28.06 -12.01
N PRO A 62 -7.19 -28.80 -12.86
CA PRO A 62 -8.60 -28.53 -13.15
C PRO A 62 -9.53 -28.41 -11.94
N ILE A 63 -9.22 -29.12 -10.85
CA ILE A 63 -10.00 -29.06 -9.60
C ILE A 63 -10.08 -27.64 -9.01
N TYR A 64 -9.09 -26.79 -9.28
CA TYR A 64 -9.02 -25.42 -8.79
C TYR A 64 -9.54 -24.37 -9.76
N HIS A 65 -9.96 -24.73 -10.99
CA HIS A 65 -10.33 -23.76 -12.01
C HIS A 65 -11.51 -22.87 -11.61
N HIS A 66 -12.54 -23.44 -11.00
CA HIS A 66 -13.68 -22.64 -10.50
C HIS A 66 -13.26 -21.70 -9.37
N ALA A 67 -12.43 -22.17 -8.43
CA ALA A 67 -11.92 -21.34 -7.34
C ALA A 67 -11.08 -20.18 -7.86
N ALA A 68 -10.16 -20.44 -8.79
CA ALA A 68 -9.34 -19.42 -9.43
C ALA A 68 -10.20 -18.39 -10.18
N LEU A 69 -11.16 -18.84 -11.00
CA LEU A 69 -12.10 -17.96 -11.70
C LEU A 69 -12.91 -17.08 -10.73
N ALA A 70 -13.42 -17.65 -9.63
CA ALA A 70 -14.14 -16.90 -8.61
C ALA A 70 -13.25 -15.86 -7.93
N LEU A 71 -12.01 -16.21 -7.60
CA LEU A 71 -11.06 -15.26 -7.00
C LEU A 71 -10.76 -14.10 -7.95
N PHE A 72 -10.43 -14.40 -9.20
CA PHE A 72 -10.05 -13.39 -10.20
C PHE A 72 -11.22 -12.51 -10.60
N ALA A 73 -12.44 -13.05 -10.67
CA ALA A 73 -13.65 -12.27 -10.89
C ALA A 73 -13.95 -11.30 -9.73
N ASN A 74 -13.53 -11.59 -8.50
CA ASN A 74 -13.84 -10.79 -7.32
C ASN A 74 -12.67 -9.91 -6.85
N VAL A 75 -11.78 -9.56 -7.79
CA VAL A 75 -10.76 -8.54 -7.57
C VAL A 75 -11.38 -7.16 -7.52
N ILE A 76 -11.05 -6.39 -6.48
CA ILE A 76 -11.39 -4.97 -6.38
C ILE A 76 -10.28 -4.21 -7.11
N TYR A 77 -10.47 -4.00 -8.41
CA TYR A 77 -9.52 -3.27 -9.25
C TYR A 77 -9.76 -1.76 -9.16
N LEU A 78 -8.71 -1.01 -8.80
CA LEU A 78 -8.76 0.44 -8.60
C LEU A 78 -7.98 1.16 -9.71
N PRO A 79 -8.68 1.77 -10.69
CA PRO A 79 -8.05 2.43 -11.82
C PRO A 79 -7.42 3.78 -11.44
N TYR A 80 -6.54 4.29 -12.31
CA TYR A 80 -5.83 5.55 -12.13
C TYR A 80 -6.77 6.72 -11.81
N ASP A 81 -7.83 6.92 -12.58
CA ASP A 81 -8.73 8.06 -12.41
C ASP A 81 -9.44 8.05 -11.04
N LEU A 82 -9.80 6.86 -10.54
CA LEU A 82 -10.39 6.73 -9.20
C LEU A 82 -9.38 7.12 -8.11
N LEU A 83 -8.14 6.64 -8.24
CA LEU A 83 -7.07 6.99 -7.31
C LEU A 83 -6.69 8.48 -7.38
N LYS A 84 -6.68 9.07 -8.57
CA LYS A 84 -6.50 10.51 -8.76
C LYS A 84 -7.59 11.30 -8.02
N ASN A 85 -8.86 10.95 -8.22
CA ASN A 85 -9.98 11.59 -7.55
C ASN A 85 -9.92 11.41 -6.03
N ALA A 86 -9.40 10.28 -5.54
CA ALA A 86 -9.17 10.05 -4.12
C ALA A 86 -8.18 11.08 -3.52
N TRP A 87 -7.13 11.48 -4.25
CA TRP A 87 -6.22 12.53 -3.78
C TRP A 87 -6.84 13.92 -3.78
N GLU A 88 -7.67 14.24 -4.78
CA GLU A 88 -8.41 15.50 -4.83
C GLU A 88 -9.41 15.59 -3.67
N PHE A 89 -10.12 14.49 -3.39
CA PHE A 89 -11.01 14.36 -2.24
C PHE A 89 -10.27 14.57 -0.92
N LEU A 90 -9.13 13.90 -0.71
CA LEU A 90 -8.35 14.04 0.53
C LEU A 90 -7.83 15.46 0.73
N GLY A 91 -7.41 16.14 -0.33
CA GLY A 91 -7.01 17.54 -0.21
C GLY A 91 -8.19 18.47 0.06
N PHE A 92 -9.37 18.21 -0.51
CA PHE A 92 -10.60 18.91 -0.15
C PHE A 92 -10.98 18.71 1.33
N GLU A 93 -10.89 17.48 1.83
CA GLU A 93 -11.14 17.13 3.24
C GLU A 93 -10.19 17.90 4.18
N ILE A 94 -8.89 17.91 3.88
CA ILE A 94 -7.90 18.66 4.68
C ILE A 94 -8.28 20.15 4.73
N ARG A 95 -8.54 20.76 3.57
CA ARG A 95 -8.89 22.19 3.50
C ARG A 95 -10.14 22.52 4.29
N THR A 96 -11.17 21.68 4.16
CA THR A 96 -12.46 21.89 4.82
C THR A 96 -12.34 21.69 6.33
N TYR A 97 -11.75 20.57 6.76
CA TYR A 97 -11.69 20.21 8.18
C TYR A 97 -10.75 21.13 8.98
N TYR A 98 -9.64 21.57 8.39
CA TYR A 98 -8.68 22.45 9.05
C TYR A 98 -8.86 23.93 8.69
N ASN A 99 -9.90 24.28 7.93
CA ASN A 99 -10.18 25.63 7.46
C ASN A 99 -8.97 26.30 6.79
N LEU A 100 -8.35 25.59 5.86
CA LEU A 100 -7.18 26.03 5.11
C LEU A 100 -7.53 26.25 3.64
N ASN A 101 -6.98 27.28 3.03
CA ASN A 101 -6.96 27.43 1.57
C ASN A 101 -5.64 26.91 0.95
N ASN A 102 -5.58 26.82 -0.37
CA ASN A 102 -4.41 26.29 -1.09
C ASN A 102 -3.09 27.03 -0.78
N LYS A 103 -3.14 28.34 -0.49
CA LYS A 103 -1.96 29.16 -0.16
C LYS A 103 -1.53 28.98 1.30
N GLU A 104 -2.43 28.50 2.14
CA GLU A 104 -2.19 28.26 3.56
C GLU A 104 -1.59 26.88 3.83
N ILE A 105 -1.85 25.89 2.96
CA ILE A 105 -1.26 24.55 3.11
C ILE A 105 0.27 24.60 3.24
N PRO A 106 1.06 25.28 2.38
CA PRO A 106 2.51 25.34 2.55
C PRO A 106 2.95 26.09 3.81
N LYS A 107 2.13 27.02 4.31
CA LYS A 107 2.41 27.82 5.51
C LYS A 107 2.25 26.99 6.78
N TYR A 108 1.18 26.20 6.86
CA TYR A 108 0.79 25.49 8.09
C TYR A 108 1.07 23.98 8.07
N CYS A 109 1.31 23.40 6.91
CA CYS A 109 1.48 21.95 6.76
C CYS A 109 2.90 21.60 6.31
N TRP A 110 3.48 20.59 6.94
CA TRP A 110 4.60 19.83 6.39
C TRP A 110 4.03 18.55 5.78
N ILE A 111 4.33 18.27 4.51
CA ILE A 111 3.81 17.09 3.79
C ILE A 111 4.97 16.12 3.52
N SER A 112 4.84 14.91 4.03
CA SER A 112 5.73 13.77 3.79
C SER A 112 4.98 12.62 3.12
N GLU A 113 5.72 11.74 2.46
CA GLU A 113 5.20 10.50 1.87
C GLU A 113 5.88 9.30 2.53
N PHE A 114 5.11 8.24 2.76
CA PHE A 114 5.62 7.01 3.37
C PHE A 114 6.56 6.25 2.43
N GLU A 115 6.20 6.12 1.16
CA GLU A 115 7.02 5.51 0.12
C GLU A 115 7.36 6.59 -0.91
N GLN A 116 8.64 6.69 -1.33
CA GLN A 116 9.13 7.69 -2.29
C GLN A 116 8.63 7.42 -3.72
N GLU A 117 7.32 7.30 -3.89
CA GLU A 117 6.62 6.96 -5.14
C GLU A 117 6.03 8.20 -5.84
N GLU A 118 6.61 9.38 -5.57
CA GLU A 118 6.18 10.66 -6.14
C GLU A 118 4.74 11.07 -5.77
N ILE A 119 4.11 10.38 -4.81
CA ILE A 119 2.74 10.60 -4.34
C ILE A 119 2.57 12.04 -3.85
N ARG A 120 3.58 12.58 -3.17
CA ARG A 120 3.55 13.97 -2.71
C ARG A 120 3.41 14.95 -3.86
N ASN A 121 4.13 14.74 -4.95
CA ASN A 121 4.09 15.64 -6.11
C ASN A 121 2.73 15.55 -6.80
N ASP A 122 2.19 14.33 -6.97
CA ASP A 122 0.84 14.09 -7.48
C ASP A 122 -0.20 14.82 -6.62
N PHE A 123 -0.16 14.62 -5.29
CA PHE A 123 -1.09 15.24 -4.36
C PHE A 123 -1.09 16.77 -4.45
N LEU A 124 0.10 17.38 -4.47
CA LEU A 124 0.27 18.83 -4.57
C LEU A 124 -0.26 19.38 -5.90
N HIS A 125 0.09 18.71 -7.00
CA HIS A 125 -0.32 19.11 -8.35
C HIS A 125 -1.85 19.04 -8.51
N LEU A 126 -2.45 17.89 -8.18
CA LEU A 126 -3.89 17.65 -8.28
C LEU A 126 -4.69 18.64 -7.44
N ASN A 127 -4.19 18.99 -6.25
CA ASN A 127 -4.86 19.92 -5.35
C ASN A 127 -4.54 21.40 -5.61
N LYS A 128 -3.77 21.72 -6.66
CA LYS A 128 -3.37 23.10 -7.01
C LYS A 128 -2.73 23.82 -5.82
N ILE A 129 -1.91 23.11 -5.05
CA ILE A 129 -1.19 23.68 -3.91
C ILE A 129 0.08 24.29 -4.49
N GLU A 130 0.07 25.62 -4.62
CA GLU A 130 1.21 26.37 -5.16
C GLU A 130 2.37 26.34 -4.17
N GLY A 131 3.41 25.58 -4.52
CA GLY A 131 4.72 25.63 -3.90
C GLY A 131 5.74 25.92 -4.97
N ARG A 132 6.38 27.10 -4.92
CA ARG A 132 7.56 27.41 -5.73
C ARG A 132 8.63 26.33 -5.57
N LYS A 133 9.65 26.40 -6.42
CA LYS A 133 10.99 25.79 -6.31
C LYS A 133 11.65 25.83 -4.89
N ASP A 134 11.02 26.40 -3.87
CA ASP A 134 11.40 26.30 -2.47
C ASP A 134 11.16 24.90 -1.87
N TRP A 135 10.17 24.12 -2.34
CA TRP A 135 10.15 22.69 -2.01
C TRP A 135 11.39 22.00 -2.59
N ALA A 136 11.90 22.46 -3.73
CA ALA A 136 13.18 22.00 -4.28
C ALA A 136 14.40 22.36 -3.43
N ARG A 137 14.28 23.32 -2.50
CA ARG A 137 15.32 23.61 -1.49
C ARG A 137 15.29 22.63 -0.33
N ILE A 138 14.10 22.08 0.00
CA ILE A 138 13.89 20.94 0.90
C ILE A 138 14.29 19.60 0.19
N ILE A 139 14.46 19.59 -1.14
CA ILE A 139 14.81 18.45 -2.01
C ILE A 139 16.35 18.26 -2.16
N SER A 140 17.08 18.17 -1.06
CA SER A 140 18.42 17.55 -1.07
C SER A 140 18.52 16.61 0.13
N PRO A 141 18.98 15.36 -0.05
CA PRO A 141 18.16 14.20 0.28
C PRO A 141 18.13 13.97 1.78
N GLY A 142 16.91 13.85 2.30
CA GLY A 142 16.69 13.17 3.54
C GLY A 142 15.32 13.44 4.12
N SER A 143 14.69 12.38 4.64
CA SER A 143 13.64 12.45 5.64
C SER A 143 14.01 13.43 6.78
N LEU A 144 13.02 13.94 7.51
CA LEU A 144 13.26 14.75 8.71
C LEU A 144 14.23 14.06 9.68
N LEU A 145 14.14 12.73 9.78
CA LEU A 145 15.02 11.91 10.60
C LEU A 145 16.49 12.01 10.15
N GLU A 146 16.75 11.89 8.85
CA GLU A 146 18.11 12.02 8.30
C GLU A 146 18.65 13.45 8.47
N LYS A 147 17.80 14.47 8.30
CA LYS A 147 18.20 15.87 8.55
C LYS A 147 18.62 16.09 10.01
N LEU A 148 17.88 15.51 10.96
CA LEU A 148 18.20 15.60 12.39
C LEU A 148 19.52 14.89 12.73
N VAL A 149 19.74 13.68 12.20
CA VAL A 149 21.01 12.94 12.41
C VAL A 149 22.18 13.69 11.77
N TRP A 150 21.99 14.24 10.58
CA TRP A 150 23.01 15.02 9.90
C TRP A 150 23.37 16.28 10.69
N LEU A 151 22.38 16.98 11.25
CA LEU A 151 22.60 18.19 12.08
C LEU A 151 23.41 17.87 13.34
N LEU A 152 23.19 16.70 13.97
CA LEU A 152 24.00 16.27 15.11
C LEU A 152 25.48 16.08 14.78
N ASN A 153 25.78 15.67 13.54
CA ASN A 153 27.14 15.44 13.07
C ASN A 153 27.77 16.71 12.48
N ASN A 154 26.95 17.69 12.09
CA ASN A 154 27.36 18.91 11.39
C ASN A 154 26.59 20.13 11.93
N SER A 155 26.78 20.44 13.22
CA SER A 155 25.98 21.43 13.96
C SER A 155 26.09 22.89 13.44
N SER A 156 27.09 23.18 12.60
CA SER A 156 27.33 24.48 11.99
C SER A 156 26.53 24.76 10.72
N SER A 157 25.76 23.80 10.20
CA SER A 157 24.98 24.01 8.97
C SER A 157 23.72 24.83 9.19
N HIS A 158 23.79 26.09 8.80
CA HIS A 158 22.66 27.01 8.87
C HIS A 158 21.46 26.52 8.06
N ARG A 159 21.70 26.04 6.83
CA ARG A 159 20.65 25.62 5.91
C ARG A 159 19.81 24.47 6.46
N ILE A 160 20.45 23.43 7.00
CA ILE A 160 19.70 22.27 7.52
C ILE A 160 18.96 22.63 8.81
N ARG A 161 19.53 23.53 9.62
CA ARG A 161 18.83 24.10 10.77
C ARG A 161 17.57 24.86 10.36
N GLU A 162 17.66 25.74 9.36
CA GLU A 162 16.51 26.49 8.83
C GLU A 162 15.41 25.57 8.30
N ASP A 163 15.79 24.56 7.50
CA ASP A 163 14.85 23.55 6.99
C ASP A 163 14.08 22.85 8.14
N ILE A 164 14.79 22.43 9.20
CA ILE A 164 14.18 21.75 10.34
C ILE A 164 13.30 22.72 11.13
N GLN A 165 13.76 23.95 11.35
CA GLN A 165 12.97 25.00 12.03
C GLN A 165 11.69 25.33 11.25
N GLU A 166 11.75 25.36 9.92
CA GLU A 166 10.56 25.52 9.09
C GLU A 166 9.58 24.37 9.32
N ILE A 167 10.03 23.11 9.34
CA ILE A 167 9.17 21.95 9.62
C ILE A 167 8.57 22.02 11.03
N ILE A 168 9.37 22.42 12.01
CA ILE A 168 8.94 22.57 13.41
C ILE A 168 7.85 23.64 13.54
N SER A 169 7.91 24.71 12.73
CA SER A 169 6.93 25.78 12.76
C SER A 169 5.54 25.40 12.21
N LYS A 170 5.41 24.25 11.53
CA LYS A 170 4.15 23.80 10.93
C LYS A 170 3.20 23.27 12.02
N GLN A 171 1.91 23.55 11.85
CA GLN A 171 0.85 23.10 12.76
C GLN A 171 0.39 21.66 12.46
N TYR A 172 0.50 21.25 11.20
CA TYR A 172 0.05 19.95 10.72
C TYR A 172 1.20 19.20 10.05
N TRP A 173 1.40 17.96 10.45
CA TRP A 173 2.35 17.04 9.82
C TRP A 173 1.55 16.01 9.04
N ILE A 174 1.45 16.19 7.73
CA ILE A 174 0.65 15.37 6.83
C ILE A 174 1.53 14.22 6.30
N LEU A 175 1.13 12.98 6.59
CA LEU A 175 1.72 11.77 6.03
C LEU A 175 0.82 11.20 4.93
N LEU A 176 1.33 11.13 3.70
CA LEU A 176 0.64 10.56 2.55
C LEU A 176 0.97 9.07 2.40
N ALA A 177 -0.05 8.24 2.14
CA ALA A 177 0.08 6.82 1.82
C ALA A 177 -0.90 6.39 0.72
N ASP A 178 -0.47 5.56 -0.23
CA ASP A 178 -1.32 4.99 -1.27
C ASP A 178 -2.38 4.05 -0.68
N ALA A 179 -1.94 2.99 -0.03
CA ALA A 179 -2.78 1.94 0.52
C ALA A 179 -2.21 1.42 1.84
N SER A 180 -3.09 1.24 2.84
CA SER A 180 -2.74 0.59 4.08
C SER A 180 -3.74 -0.53 4.39
N LEU A 181 -3.30 -1.77 4.12
CA LEU A 181 -4.16 -2.94 4.20
C LEU A 181 -3.98 -3.76 5.49
N SER A 182 -2.74 -4.01 5.92
CA SER A 182 -2.45 -4.61 7.24
C SER A 182 -2.16 -3.57 8.33
N GLY A 183 -1.86 -2.34 7.93
CA GLY A 183 -1.50 -1.25 8.86
C GLY A 183 -0.08 -1.32 9.42
N THR A 184 0.69 -2.38 9.16
CA THR A 184 2.01 -2.60 9.78
C THR A 184 3.00 -1.48 9.46
N SER A 185 3.20 -1.18 8.18
CA SER A 185 4.18 -0.17 7.78
C SER A 185 3.74 1.24 8.13
N LEU A 186 2.47 1.57 7.87
CA LEU A 186 1.89 2.87 8.24
C LEU A 186 1.94 3.11 9.75
N SER A 187 1.61 2.09 10.56
CA SER A 187 1.76 2.17 12.01
C SER A 187 3.21 2.41 12.43
N SER A 188 4.19 1.85 11.73
CA SER A 188 5.60 2.11 12.02
C SER A 188 5.93 3.57 11.75
N GLU A 189 5.57 4.13 10.59
CA GLU A 189 5.82 5.54 10.29
C GLU A 189 5.18 6.51 11.26
N ILE A 190 3.92 6.26 11.63
CA ILE A 190 3.22 7.08 12.61
C ILE A 190 4.00 7.12 13.91
N LYS A 191 4.49 5.96 14.39
CA LYS A 191 5.36 5.88 15.58
C LYS A 191 6.66 6.66 15.39
N LYS A 192 7.31 6.57 14.22
CA LYS A 192 8.52 7.35 13.94
C LYS A 192 8.23 8.85 14.06
N LEU A 193 7.13 9.33 13.48
CA LEU A 193 6.72 10.74 13.55
C LEU A 193 6.41 11.18 14.98
N ILE A 194 5.73 10.34 15.77
CA ILE A 194 5.49 10.59 17.19
C ILE A 194 6.82 10.73 17.93
N THR A 195 7.74 9.77 17.78
CA THR A 195 9.04 9.82 18.46
C THR A 195 9.85 11.06 18.07
N VAL A 196 9.85 11.44 16.78
CA VAL A 196 10.52 12.67 16.33
C VAL A 196 9.86 13.91 16.95
N ARG A 197 8.53 13.95 16.99
CA ARG A 197 7.77 15.02 17.63
C ARG A 197 8.08 15.12 19.13
N GLU A 198 8.17 14.00 19.84
CA GLU A 198 8.58 13.97 21.25
C GLU A 198 10.01 14.48 21.44
N ILE A 199 10.95 14.03 20.61
CA ILE A 199 12.35 14.51 20.66
C ILE A 199 12.39 16.04 20.55
N LEU A 200 11.60 16.61 19.62
CA LEU A 200 11.55 18.05 19.32
C LEU A 200 10.57 18.85 20.19
N GLU A 201 9.81 18.20 21.08
CA GLU A 201 8.81 18.81 21.96
C GLU A 201 9.24 20.15 22.59
N PRO A 202 10.47 20.31 23.13
CA PRO A 202 10.89 21.56 23.77
C PRO A 202 11.09 22.75 22.82
N LEU A 203 10.90 22.55 21.51
CA LEU A 203 10.99 23.58 20.47
C LEU A 203 9.63 23.98 19.91
N PHE A 204 8.57 23.24 20.22
CA PHE A 204 7.23 23.57 19.76
C PHE A 204 6.58 24.60 20.68
N THR A 205 6.03 25.66 20.07
CA THR A 205 5.05 26.52 20.77
C THR A 205 3.71 25.81 20.90
N VAL A 206 3.33 25.04 19.88
CA VAL A 206 2.14 24.19 19.85
C VAL A 206 2.54 22.87 19.21
N LEU A 207 2.20 21.76 19.86
CA LEU A 207 2.52 20.42 19.37
C LEU A 207 1.79 20.16 18.03
N PRO A 208 2.49 19.79 16.94
CA PRO A 208 1.85 19.58 15.65
C PRO A 208 0.94 18.34 15.67
N ARG A 209 -0.22 18.46 15.02
CA ARG A 209 -1.13 17.34 14.79
C ARG A 209 -0.61 16.50 13.62
N ILE A 210 -0.58 15.18 13.80
CA ILE A 210 -0.21 14.26 12.72
C ILE A 210 -1.47 13.93 11.94
N VAL A 211 -1.46 14.13 10.62
CA VAL A 211 -2.60 13.89 9.75
C VAL A 211 -2.20 12.85 8.71
N VAL A 212 -2.77 11.67 8.80
CA VAL A 212 -2.53 10.58 7.86
C VAL A 212 -3.57 10.65 6.76
N CYS A 213 -3.15 10.87 5.52
CA CYS A 213 -4.03 10.84 4.36
C CYS A 213 -3.71 9.62 3.51
N CYS A 214 -4.65 8.67 3.46
CA CYS A 214 -4.49 7.40 2.76
C CYS A 214 -5.56 7.23 1.69
N GLN A 215 -5.22 6.86 0.46
CA GLN A 215 -6.28 6.66 -0.55
C GLN A 215 -7.16 5.47 -0.16
N ILE A 216 -6.53 4.38 0.28
CA ILE A 216 -7.20 3.12 0.63
C ILE A 216 -6.78 2.70 2.04
N ILE A 217 -7.74 2.59 2.96
CA ILE A 217 -7.47 2.01 4.28
C ILE A 217 -8.48 0.91 4.60
N THR A 218 -8.03 -0.09 5.35
CA THR A 218 -8.91 -1.17 5.84
C THR A 218 -9.21 -1.02 7.32
N GLU A 219 -10.28 -1.66 7.78
CA GLU A 219 -10.57 -1.80 9.20
C GLU A 219 -9.39 -2.41 9.97
N THR A 220 -8.80 -3.49 9.44
CA THR A 220 -7.63 -4.17 10.01
C THR A 220 -6.45 -3.20 10.22
N ALA A 221 -6.18 -2.33 9.23
CA ALA A 221 -5.12 -1.35 9.34
C ALA A 221 -5.40 -0.30 10.43
N ILE A 222 -6.64 0.22 10.50
CA ILE A 222 -7.03 1.18 11.54
C ILE A 222 -6.90 0.57 12.92
N GLU A 223 -7.39 -0.66 13.13
CA GLU A 223 -7.28 -1.36 14.41
C GLU A 223 -5.82 -1.62 14.78
N LYS A 224 -4.98 -2.01 13.82
CA LYS A 224 -3.54 -2.20 14.05
C LYS A 224 -2.88 -0.91 14.54
N ILE A 225 -3.21 0.23 13.93
CA ILE A 225 -2.68 1.54 14.34
C ILE A 225 -3.20 1.93 15.72
N LYS A 226 -4.51 1.78 15.97
CA LYS A 226 -5.13 2.07 17.28
C LYS A 226 -4.50 1.23 18.40
N ASN A 227 -4.31 -0.06 18.16
CA ASN A 227 -3.77 -0.98 19.16
C ASN A 227 -2.26 -0.83 19.38
N SER A 228 -1.56 -0.18 18.45
CA SER A 228 -0.12 0.02 18.56
C SER A 228 0.26 1.29 19.32
N LEU A 229 -0.70 2.17 19.58
CA LEU A 229 -0.52 3.48 20.19
C LEU A 229 -1.30 3.59 21.51
N SER A 230 -0.81 4.39 22.44
CA SER A 230 -1.57 4.79 23.62
C SER A 230 -2.75 5.69 23.24
N LYS A 231 -3.76 5.77 24.12
CA LYS A 231 -4.93 6.62 23.92
C LYS A 231 -4.56 8.10 23.74
N GLU A 232 -3.53 8.55 24.46
CA GLU A 232 -3.02 9.91 24.38
C GLU A 232 -2.33 10.17 23.03
N GLU A 233 -1.42 9.29 22.61
CA GLU A 233 -0.78 9.38 21.28
C GLU A 233 -1.83 9.42 20.16
N PHE A 234 -2.82 8.53 20.22
CA PHE A 234 -3.87 8.44 19.21
C PHE A 234 -4.75 9.69 19.14
N SER A 235 -4.94 10.40 20.26
CA SER A 235 -5.76 11.62 20.31
C SER A 235 -5.20 12.79 19.48
N HIS A 236 -3.91 12.74 19.14
CA HIS A 236 -3.22 13.74 18.33
C HIS A 236 -3.04 13.33 16.87
N ILE A 237 -3.74 12.28 16.42
CA ILE A 237 -3.59 11.70 15.10
C ILE A 237 -4.95 11.68 14.41
N ASP A 238 -5.00 12.29 13.22
CA ASP A 238 -6.18 12.23 12.36
C ASP A 238 -5.90 11.32 11.18
N ILE A 239 -6.70 10.28 11.03
CA ILE A 239 -6.63 9.39 9.87
C ILE A 239 -7.77 9.74 8.93
N ARG A 240 -7.42 10.13 7.70
CA ARG A 240 -8.32 10.46 6.61
C ARG A 240 -8.12 9.45 5.49
N SER A 241 -9.21 8.87 5.02
CA SER A 241 -9.20 7.94 3.90
C SER A 241 -10.24 8.27 2.87
N ALA A 242 -9.88 8.16 1.59
CA ALA A 242 -10.85 8.31 0.50
C ALA A 242 -11.72 7.06 0.34
N MET A 243 -11.14 5.88 0.53
CA MET A 243 -11.82 4.60 0.47
C MET A 243 -11.53 3.80 1.74
N TYR A 244 -12.61 3.25 2.31
CA TYR A 244 -12.56 2.41 3.50
C TYR A 244 -13.15 1.04 3.19
N PHE A 245 -12.40 -0.02 3.51
CA PHE A 245 -12.83 -1.40 3.35
C PHE A 245 -12.90 -2.09 4.72
N ASP A 246 -14.11 -2.51 5.10
CA ASP A 246 -14.31 -3.30 6.31
C ASP A 246 -13.85 -4.76 6.13
N ARG A 247 -13.83 -5.53 7.21
CA ARG A 247 -13.41 -6.94 7.17
C ARG A 247 -14.27 -7.83 6.25
N LYS A 248 -15.46 -7.40 5.78
CA LYS A 248 -16.31 -8.22 4.90
C LYS A 248 -15.76 -8.30 3.47
N PHE A 249 -14.78 -7.46 3.12
CA PHE A 249 -14.08 -7.55 1.84
C PHE A 249 -12.84 -8.46 1.89
N SER A 250 -12.51 -9.03 3.05
CA SER A 250 -11.39 -9.95 3.22
C SER A 250 -11.82 -11.40 3.04
N LEU A 251 -11.00 -12.20 2.33
CA LEU A 251 -11.19 -13.64 2.21
C LEU A 251 -11.06 -14.36 3.56
N ALA A 252 -10.37 -13.78 4.55
CA ALA A 252 -10.21 -14.37 5.88
C ALA A 252 -11.50 -14.30 6.70
N ASN A 253 -12.48 -13.49 6.30
CA ASN A 253 -13.75 -13.34 7.01
C ASN A 253 -14.81 -14.32 6.49
N ASP A 254 -15.46 -15.07 7.39
CA ASP A 254 -16.52 -16.03 7.04
C ASP A 254 -17.80 -15.36 6.50
N SER A 255 -17.95 -14.06 6.75
CA SER A 255 -19.01 -13.21 6.21
C SER A 255 -18.53 -12.40 5.00
N CYS A 256 -17.53 -12.90 4.26
CA CYS A 256 -17.03 -12.24 3.06
C CYS A 256 -18.16 -12.03 2.04
N ILE A 257 -18.38 -10.78 1.60
CA ILE A 257 -19.48 -10.42 0.69
C ILE A 257 -19.09 -10.52 -0.79
N LEU A 258 -17.84 -10.87 -1.09
CA LEU A 258 -17.35 -10.98 -2.46
C LEU A 258 -17.93 -12.21 -3.19
N PHE A 259 -18.37 -13.22 -2.46
CA PHE A 259 -18.89 -14.48 -3.02
C PHE A 259 -20.34 -14.68 -2.60
N TYR A 260 -21.19 -15.10 -3.53
CA TYR A 260 -22.59 -15.37 -3.21
C TYR A 260 -22.76 -16.71 -2.48
N ASP A 261 -21.93 -17.71 -2.80
CA ASP A 261 -21.94 -19.02 -2.16
C ASP A 261 -20.76 -19.19 -1.19
N LYS A 262 -21.06 -19.58 0.06
CA LYS A 262 -20.04 -19.91 1.06
C LYS A 262 -19.12 -21.05 0.62
N ARG A 263 -19.64 -22.02 -0.15
CA ARG A 263 -18.81 -23.11 -0.71
C ARG A 263 -17.79 -22.59 -1.73
N THR A 264 -18.13 -21.54 -2.48
CA THR A 264 -17.18 -20.89 -3.39
C THR A 264 -16.04 -20.26 -2.58
N LEU A 265 -16.36 -19.52 -1.51
CA LEU A 265 -15.36 -18.93 -0.62
C LEU A 265 -14.42 -19.98 -0.01
N GLU A 266 -14.96 -21.10 0.46
CA GLU A 266 -14.14 -22.21 1.01
C GLU A 266 -13.17 -22.78 -0.04
N LYS A 267 -13.65 -23.02 -1.27
CA LYS A 267 -12.80 -23.48 -2.37
C LYS A 267 -11.76 -22.46 -2.78
N VAL A 268 -12.08 -21.17 -2.76
CA VAL A 268 -11.13 -20.07 -2.99
C VAL A 268 -10.02 -20.09 -1.94
N ARG A 269 -10.38 -20.25 -0.65
CA ARG A 269 -9.41 -20.36 0.44
C ARG A 269 -8.51 -21.59 0.27
N GLU A 270 -9.08 -22.72 -0.13
CA GLU A 270 -8.32 -23.93 -0.45
C GLU A 270 -7.33 -23.68 -1.59
N PHE A 271 -7.77 -23.04 -2.68
CA PHE A 271 -6.92 -22.67 -3.80
C PHE A 271 -5.77 -21.75 -3.37
N CYS A 272 -6.04 -20.73 -2.54
CA CYS A 272 -4.99 -19.85 -2.00
C CYS A 272 -3.91 -20.63 -1.24
N ARG A 273 -4.31 -21.58 -0.38
CA ARG A 273 -3.37 -22.44 0.35
C ARG A 273 -2.59 -23.36 -0.59
N TRP A 274 -3.25 -23.91 -1.59
CA TRP A 274 -2.58 -24.76 -2.57
C TRP A 274 -1.51 -23.99 -3.36
N VAL A 275 -1.78 -22.75 -3.79
CA VAL A 275 -0.77 -21.91 -4.47
C VAL A 275 0.41 -21.59 -3.55
N GLU A 276 0.13 -21.28 -2.28
CA GLU A 276 1.20 -21.09 -1.29
C GLU A 276 2.05 -22.37 -1.19
N GLU A 277 1.43 -23.50 -0.91
CA GLU A 277 2.13 -24.74 -0.62
C GLU A 277 2.96 -25.21 -1.84
N LYS A 278 2.40 -25.11 -3.04
CA LYS A 278 3.05 -25.62 -4.26
C LYS A 278 4.13 -24.71 -4.79
N PHE A 279 3.96 -23.39 -4.67
CA PHE A 279 4.87 -22.42 -5.27
C PHE A 279 5.52 -21.50 -4.25
N ALA A 280 4.74 -20.61 -3.61
CA ALA A 280 5.31 -19.53 -2.80
C ALA A 280 6.09 -20.01 -1.57
N SER A 281 5.74 -21.18 -1.01
CA SER A 281 6.39 -21.80 0.15
C SER A 281 7.83 -22.24 -0.16
N LYS A 282 8.17 -22.46 -1.43
CA LYS A 282 9.50 -22.89 -1.86
C LYS A 282 10.39 -21.71 -2.25
N ASP A 283 9.78 -20.56 -2.54
CA ASP A 283 10.49 -19.37 -2.98
C ASP A 283 11.35 -18.77 -1.85
N PRO A 284 12.69 -18.81 -1.96
CA PRO A 284 13.58 -18.29 -0.94
C PRO A 284 13.51 -16.76 -0.80
N THR A 285 13.05 -16.05 -1.83
CA THR A 285 12.92 -14.58 -1.79
C THR A 285 11.80 -14.12 -0.85
N LEU A 286 10.85 -15.00 -0.53
CA LEU A 286 9.75 -14.72 0.39
C LEU A 286 10.04 -15.11 1.85
N LYS A 287 11.23 -15.64 2.14
CA LYS A 287 11.58 -16.16 3.48
C LYS A 287 11.44 -15.11 4.58
N ASP A 288 11.96 -13.89 4.35
CA ASP A 288 11.88 -12.81 5.34
C ASP A 288 10.43 -12.31 5.50
N THR A 289 9.70 -12.18 4.40
CA THR A 289 8.27 -11.83 4.41
C THR A 289 7.47 -12.81 5.25
N ARG A 290 7.67 -14.13 5.06
CA ARG A 290 7.03 -15.18 5.86
C ARG A 290 7.35 -15.09 7.33
N ARG A 291 8.62 -14.89 7.69
CA ARG A 291 9.04 -14.75 9.09
C ARG A 291 8.31 -13.58 9.76
N VAL A 292 8.14 -12.46 9.05
CA VAL A 292 7.50 -11.26 9.60
C VAL A 292 5.97 -11.37 9.59
N SER A 293 5.37 -12.07 8.63
CA SER A 293 3.93 -12.22 8.48
C SER A 293 3.28 -13.24 9.42
N GLY A 294 4.07 -14.12 10.05
CA GLY A 294 3.56 -15.23 10.88
C GLY A 294 3.63 -16.61 10.23
N GLY A 295 4.25 -16.74 9.05
CA GLY A 295 4.58 -18.02 8.41
C GLY A 295 3.86 -18.26 7.08
N ASP A 296 2.54 -18.44 7.13
CA ASP A 296 1.71 -18.69 5.95
C ASP A 296 1.45 -17.37 5.18
N LEU A 297 1.50 -17.43 3.85
CA LEU A 297 1.21 -16.30 2.94
C LEU A 297 0.05 -16.58 1.99
N ALA A 298 -0.68 -17.70 2.12
CA ALA A 298 -1.85 -18.01 1.31
C ALA A 298 -2.83 -16.83 1.24
N PHE A 299 -2.96 -16.13 2.37
CA PHE A 299 -3.81 -14.96 2.55
C PHE A 299 -3.03 -13.65 2.58
N GLY A 300 -1.86 -13.59 1.94
CA GLY A 300 -1.01 -12.41 1.92
C GLY A 300 -0.35 -12.11 3.27
N PHE A 301 0.33 -10.97 3.33
CA PHE A 301 1.03 -10.50 4.52
C PHE A 301 0.07 -10.29 5.71
N ASN A 302 0.43 -10.82 6.89
CA ASN A 302 -0.38 -10.83 8.11
C ASN A 302 -1.80 -11.39 7.91
N GLU A 303 -1.99 -12.36 7.02
CA GLU A 303 -3.27 -13.05 6.78
C GLU A 303 -4.44 -12.11 6.46
N CYS A 304 -4.14 -10.95 5.88
CA CYS A 304 -5.12 -9.91 5.62
C CYS A 304 -6.13 -10.28 4.52
N ALA A 305 -5.70 -11.11 3.58
CA ALA A 305 -6.53 -11.81 2.60
C ALA A 305 -7.36 -10.88 1.70
N TRP A 306 -6.81 -9.72 1.33
CA TRP A 306 -7.54 -8.78 0.47
C TRP A 306 -7.51 -9.21 -0.99
N THR A 307 -8.47 -8.72 -1.77
CA THR A 307 -8.50 -8.86 -3.24
C THR A 307 -8.32 -7.50 -3.93
N ILE A 308 -7.72 -6.53 -3.23
CA ILE A 308 -7.54 -5.16 -3.71
C ILE A 308 -6.31 -5.11 -4.62
N VAL A 309 -6.49 -4.55 -5.82
CA VAL A 309 -5.43 -4.35 -6.81
C VAL A 309 -5.52 -2.93 -7.33
N THR A 310 -4.38 -2.23 -7.37
CA THR A 310 -4.29 -0.90 -7.99
C THR A 310 -3.68 -1.03 -9.38
N TYR A 311 -3.89 -0.02 -10.24
CA TYR A 311 -3.23 0.03 -11.54
C TYR A 311 -1.68 0.03 -11.47
N ARG A 312 -1.10 0.49 -10.33
CA ARG A 312 0.36 0.52 -10.12
C ARG A 312 0.90 -0.83 -9.66
N ASN A 313 0.23 -1.45 -8.69
CA ASN A 313 0.70 -2.66 -8.01
C ASN A 313 -0.46 -3.42 -7.33
N CYS A 314 -0.33 -4.74 -7.26
CA CYS A 314 -1.12 -5.57 -6.34
C CYS A 314 -0.36 -5.65 -5.00
N PRO A 315 -0.89 -5.17 -3.87
CA PRO A 315 -0.20 -5.27 -2.58
C PRO A 315 0.07 -6.73 -2.17
N ASN A 316 1.11 -6.94 -1.37
CA ASN A 316 1.45 -8.27 -0.84
C ASN A 316 0.55 -8.68 0.34
N ASP A 317 -0.23 -7.74 0.90
CA ASP A 317 -1.34 -8.05 1.81
C ASP A 317 -2.53 -8.73 1.09
N SER A 318 -2.54 -8.73 -0.25
CA SER A 318 -3.54 -9.41 -1.07
C SER A 318 -3.26 -10.91 -1.17
N ALA A 319 -4.27 -11.71 -1.52
CA ALA A 319 -4.15 -13.16 -1.65
C ALA A 319 -3.02 -13.57 -2.63
N ILE A 320 -2.21 -14.56 -2.24
CA ILE A 320 -1.03 -14.99 -3.00
C ILE A 320 -1.29 -15.30 -4.49
N PRO A 321 -2.44 -15.93 -4.88
CA PRO A 321 -2.66 -16.26 -6.30
C PRO A 321 -2.80 -15.02 -7.19
N LEU A 322 -3.06 -13.85 -6.62
CA LEU A 322 -3.23 -12.63 -7.40
C LEU A 322 -1.89 -12.09 -7.94
N TRP A 323 -0.84 -12.17 -7.13
CA TRP A 323 0.41 -11.43 -7.37
C TRP A 323 1.67 -12.28 -7.41
N TYR A 324 1.61 -13.53 -6.97
CA TYR A 324 2.79 -14.38 -6.99
C TYR A 324 3.21 -14.75 -8.41
N GLU A 325 4.52 -14.78 -8.64
CA GLU A 325 5.15 -15.17 -9.89
C GLU A 325 6.33 -16.08 -9.55
N SER A 326 6.29 -17.33 -10.03
CA SER A 326 7.37 -18.30 -9.86
C SER A 326 8.66 -17.79 -10.51
N PRO A 327 9.83 -17.92 -9.86
CA PRO A 327 11.11 -17.61 -10.50
C PRO A 327 11.31 -18.44 -11.77
N GLU A 328 11.74 -17.81 -12.87
CA GLU A 328 12.02 -18.52 -14.14
C GLU A 328 13.07 -19.64 -13.97
N THR A 329 13.98 -19.48 -13.01
CA THR A 329 15.04 -20.43 -12.66
C THR A 329 14.53 -21.71 -11.99
N GLU A 330 13.27 -21.72 -11.52
CA GLU A 330 12.62 -22.90 -10.93
C GLU A 330 11.77 -23.68 -11.95
N ARG A 331 11.83 -23.33 -13.24
CA ARG A 331 11.31 -24.20 -14.30
C ARG A 331 12.18 -25.45 -14.41
N ASP A 332 11.81 -26.49 -13.69
CA ASP A 332 12.16 -27.85 -14.05
C ASP A 332 11.01 -28.51 -14.83
N LEU A 333 11.24 -29.69 -15.41
CA LEU A 333 10.23 -30.44 -16.18
C LEU A 333 9.00 -30.85 -15.33
N PHE A 334 9.04 -30.68 -14.00
CA PHE A 334 8.07 -31.23 -13.06
C PHE A 334 7.32 -30.17 -12.23
N THR A 335 7.78 -28.92 -12.24
CA THR A 335 7.18 -27.80 -11.50
C THR A 335 6.60 -26.81 -12.51
N PRO A 336 5.27 -26.72 -12.63
CA PRO A 336 4.65 -25.77 -13.55
C PRO A 336 4.99 -24.35 -13.13
N TYR A 337 5.23 -23.48 -14.10
CA TYR A 337 5.44 -22.06 -13.84
C TYR A 337 4.10 -21.40 -13.51
N TYR A 338 3.99 -20.75 -12.34
CA TYR A 338 2.82 -19.97 -11.95
C TYR A 338 3.10 -18.48 -12.12
N SER A 339 2.14 -17.74 -12.68
CA SER A 339 2.19 -16.28 -12.74
C SER A 339 0.80 -15.72 -12.62
N GLY A 340 0.50 -15.13 -11.46
CA GLY A 340 -0.79 -14.54 -11.15
C GLY A 340 -1.20 -13.46 -12.15
N PRO A 341 -2.47 -13.05 -12.17
CA PRO A 341 -2.96 -12.05 -13.12
C PRO A 341 -2.39 -10.64 -12.86
N PHE A 342 -1.90 -10.36 -11.65
CA PHE A 342 -1.36 -9.07 -11.23
C PHE A 342 0.01 -9.23 -10.55
N PRO A 343 1.03 -9.72 -11.27
CA PRO A 343 2.31 -10.08 -10.67
C PRO A 343 2.93 -8.88 -9.93
N TYR A 344 3.46 -9.16 -8.74
CA TYR A 344 4.00 -8.17 -7.82
C TYR A 344 5.21 -7.42 -8.38
N VAL A 345 5.36 -6.15 -8.02
CA VAL A 345 6.54 -5.37 -8.39
C VAL A 345 7.65 -5.58 -7.37
N LYS A 346 8.81 -6.10 -7.82
CA LYS A 346 9.97 -6.46 -6.98
C LYS A 346 10.52 -5.36 -6.06
N SER A 347 10.14 -4.08 -6.21
CA SER A 347 10.61 -2.97 -5.37
C SER A 347 10.29 -3.16 -3.88
N ARG A 348 9.28 -3.97 -3.55
CA ARG A 348 8.86 -4.25 -2.16
C ARG A 348 9.30 -5.63 -1.62
N ILE A 349 10.00 -6.46 -2.43
CA ILE A 349 10.46 -7.81 -1.99
C ILE A 349 11.68 -7.73 -1.08
N VAL A 350 12.50 -6.67 -1.21
CA VAL A 350 13.61 -6.46 -0.29
C VAL A 350 13.11 -5.58 0.86
N GLN A 351 12.70 -6.21 1.96
CA GLN A 351 12.65 -5.53 3.27
C GLN A 351 14.09 -5.15 3.65
N ARG A 352 14.65 -4.12 3.01
CA ARG A 352 15.91 -3.53 3.46
C ARG A 352 15.64 -3.02 4.86
N THR A 353 16.47 -3.43 5.81
CA THR A 353 16.51 -2.84 7.15
C THR A 353 16.77 -1.35 6.99
N SER A 354 15.73 -0.54 7.12
CA SER A 354 15.87 0.91 7.10
C SER A 354 16.82 1.34 8.23
N PRO A 355 17.78 2.25 7.99
CA PRO A 355 18.62 2.81 9.04
C PRO A 355 17.82 3.58 10.10
N ASP A 356 16.52 3.84 9.87
CA ASP A 356 15.64 4.61 10.74
C ASP A 356 15.66 4.16 12.20
N ARG A 357 15.69 2.85 12.46
CA ARG A 357 15.72 2.34 13.83
C ARG A 357 17.01 2.74 14.56
N GLY A 358 18.15 2.70 13.84
CA GLY A 358 19.43 3.16 14.37
C GLY A 358 19.44 4.67 14.57
N ASN A 359 18.94 5.42 13.58
CA ASN A 359 18.83 6.87 13.61
C ASN A 359 17.96 7.35 14.78
N LEU A 360 16.77 6.76 14.99
CA LEU A 360 15.89 7.07 16.11
C LEU A 360 16.57 6.82 17.46
N LYS A 361 17.31 5.72 17.59
CA LYS A 361 18.07 5.42 18.81
C LYS A 361 19.14 6.48 19.07
N ILE A 362 19.87 6.90 18.03
CA ILE A 362 20.88 7.98 18.12
C ILE A 362 20.21 9.27 18.59
N LEU A 363 19.11 9.69 17.95
CA LEU A 363 18.42 10.93 18.28
C LEU A 363 17.85 10.91 19.70
N ASN A 364 17.27 9.80 20.13
CA ASN A 364 16.69 9.69 21.48
C ASN A 364 17.78 9.78 22.56
N ASN A 365 18.91 9.09 22.35
CA ASN A 365 20.06 9.15 23.26
C ASN A 365 20.72 10.55 23.31
N ARG A 366 20.62 11.31 22.22
CA ARG A 366 21.23 12.63 22.05
C ARG A 366 20.21 13.77 21.98
N ARG A 367 19.02 13.60 22.58
CA ARG A 367 17.91 14.58 22.52
C ARG A 367 18.39 15.99 22.88
N LYS A 368 19.15 16.15 23.97
CA LYS A 368 19.68 17.45 24.41
C LYS A 368 20.60 18.11 23.37
N ASP A 369 21.44 17.32 22.70
CA ASP A 369 22.34 17.82 21.66
C ASP A 369 21.56 18.30 20.44
N VAL A 370 20.49 17.58 20.05
CA VAL A 370 19.59 17.99 18.95
C VAL A 370 18.98 19.35 19.26
N ILE A 371 18.42 19.50 20.46
CA ILE A 371 17.79 20.76 20.88
C ILE A 371 18.82 21.90 20.91
N LYS A 372 20.02 21.65 21.42
CA LYS A 372 21.10 22.65 21.44
C LYS A 372 21.49 23.06 20.01
N ALA A 373 21.71 22.10 19.13
CA ALA A 373 22.09 22.36 17.73
C ALA A 373 21.01 23.14 16.95
N LEU A 374 19.73 23.02 17.33
CA LEU A 374 18.63 23.76 16.71
C LEU A 374 18.43 25.17 17.29
N ARG A 375 18.87 25.42 18.54
CA ARG A 375 18.78 26.74 19.19
C ARG A 375 19.92 27.69 18.80
N GLY A 376 21.05 27.15 18.36
CA GLY A 376 22.27 27.92 18.04
C GLY A 376 23.27 27.85 19.17
#